data_AF-A0A7C5URI7-F1
#
_entry.id   AF-A0A7C5URI7-F1
#
_cell.length_a   1.000
_cell.length_b   1.000
_cell.length_c   1.000
_cell.angle_alpha   90.00
_cell.angle_beta   90.00
_cell.angle_gamma   90.00
#
_symmetry.space_group_name_H-M   'P 1'
#
loop_
_entity.id
_entity.type
_entity.pdbx_description
1 polymer ?
#
loop_
_entity_poly.entity_id
_entity_poly.type
_entity_poly.pdbx_seq_one_letter_code
_entity_poly.pdbx_strand_id
1 'polypeptide(L)'
;MKSNRQVVRPAGRRLHPFELASALACTAGLALLAPLIYWAGRQSRLWPPSRTEPLPPPALAALLFLASALYLLLAYFLYRRYVDRGEGGGPGRLWAFLLSTAVVGGIVLGLLFDTLRLLLRALLRPSEEVRLAWLKSSPAPSPVRLLHYQTPPEAPRQYRLHLRREPDGRGLLVINAATVLHLNPTAAEYAHMLLQGLDEEQVGREMSRRFRVRPDQARADYRQLRERILTLATATDLCPVTYLEMERAEPFSAETSAPYRVDIALTYRLDESGALDAAARRRVERELSTEEWQQVLRRLWDAGVPHVVFTGGEPTCRPDLVELVQQAETLGMVAGLLTDGRRLKEEAYLNRLLLAGLDHLQITLASHLPELHDRLVGRAGAWEETVAGLRAALAGDLYVVVHVVIRAENAATAAETVAFLADLGVPAVALSSPLRAASEEERGRLQKALEEAQATAHRRGLTLVWDLSAPYSRVNPMELEAGLSPEDVARQYLYIEPDGDVLPAQGYHLVLGNILRDPWPAIWENPARRPGRAGSAP
;
A
#
# COMPACT_ATOMS: atom_id res chain seq x y z
N MET A 1 14.33 -104.03 37.31
CA MET A 1 13.53 -103.11 38.15
C MET A 1 14.33 -101.84 38.39
N LYS A 2 13.68 -100.66 38.16
CA LYS A 2 13.89 -99.27 38.65
C LYS A 2 15.29 -98.85 39.16
N SER A 3 15.81 -97.62 38.99
CA SER A 3 15.20 -96.28 38.89
C SER A 3 16.32 -95.29 38.45
N ASN A 4 16.11 -94.38 37.50
CA ASN A 4 15.46 -93.04 37.56
C ASN A 4 16.47 -91.88 37.79
N ARG A 5 16.69 -91.06 36.74
CA ARG A 5 17.40 -89.76 36.77
C ARG A 5 16.36 -88.66 36.51
N GLN A 6 16.22 -87.70 37.41
CA GLN A 6 15.37 -86.51 37.23
C GLN A 6 16.17 -85.34 36.64
N VAL A 7 15.50 -84.63 35.74
CA VAL A 7 15.92 -83.42 35.01
C VAL A 7 15.34 -82.19 35.72
N VAL A 8 16.16 -81.16 35.95
CA VAL A 8 15.73 -79.84 36.46
C VAL A 8 15.39 -78.94 35.27
N ARG A 9 14.19 -78.33 35.26
CA ARG A 9 13.75 -77.31 34.28
C ARG A 9 13.94 -75.89 34.85
N PRO A 10 14.32 -74.88 34.05
CA PRO A 10 14.40 -73.50 34.51
C PRO A 10 13.01 -72.83 34.58
N ALA A 11 12.80 -72.00 35.60
CA ALA A 11 11.58 -71.24 35.82
C ALA A 11 11.44 -70.08 34.80
N GLY A 12 10.30 -70.00 34.11
CA GLY A 12 9.99 -68.92 33.19
C GLY A 12 9.65 -67.61 33.93
N ARG A 13 10.37 -66.53 33.63
CA ARG A 13 9.95 -65.15 33.96
C ARG A 13 8.75 -64.77 33.08
N ARG A 14 7.60 -64.49 33.68
CA ARG A 14 6.50 -63.80 32.99
C ARG A 14 6.83 -62.32 32.91
N LEU A 15 6.93 -61.78 31.69
CA LEU A 15 7.10 -60.34 31.45
C LEU A 15 5.87 -59.59 31.95
N HIS A 16 6.06 -58.43 32.58
CA HIS A 16 4.95 -57.61 33.07
C HIS A 16 4.22 -56.99 31.85
N PRO A 17 2.87 -56.84 31.86
CA PRO A 17 2.11 -56.33 30.72
C PRO A 17 2.61 -54.98 30.17
N PHE A 18 3.26 -54.18 31.02
CA PHE A 18 3.87 -52.90 30.66
C PHE A 18 5.17 -53.04 29.84
N GLU A 19 5.96 -54.10 30.06
CA GLU A 19 7.18 -54.40 29.30
C GLU A 19 6.84 -54.88 27.88
N LEU A 20 5.76 -55.65 27.75
CA LEU A 20 5.22 -56.09 26.47
C LEU A 20 4.66 -54.91 25.65
N ALA A 21 3.90 -54.00 26.29
CA ALA A 21 3.37 -52.81 25.64
C ALA A 21 4.49 -51.85 25.18
N SER A 22 5.54 -51.70 25.98
CA SER A 22 6.70 -50.84 25.64
C SER A 22 7.53 -51.43 24.49
N ALA A 23 7.76 -52.75 24.49
CA ALA A 23 8.48 -53.43 23.43
C ALA A 23 7.73 -53.37 22.09
N LEU A 24 6.40 -53.53 22.11
CA LEU A 24 5.54 -53.43 20.92
C LEU A 24 5.46 -51.99 20.38
N ALA A 25 5.39 -50.98 21.25
CA ALA A 25 5.41 -49.58 20.83
C ALA A 25 6.75 -49.19 20.15
N CYS A 26 7.88 -49.66 20.69
CA CYS A 26 9.20 -49.42 20.09
C CYS A 26 9.38 -50.13 18.74
N THR A 27 8.90 -51.36 18.59
CA THR A 27 9.01 -52.10 17.31
C THR A 27 8.06 -51.56 16.24
N ALA A 28 6.85 -51.16 16.61
CA ALA A 28 5.91 -50.52 15.67
C ALA A 28 6.41 -49.15 15.18
N GLY A 29 7.02 -48.34 16.06
CA GLY A 29 7.64 -47.06 15.69
C GLY A 29 8.80 -47.22 14.71
N LEU A 30 9.67 -48.22 14.93
CA LEU A 30 10.81 -48.49 14.04
C LEU A 30 10.38 -49.01 12.65
N ALA A 31 9.33 -49.82 12.58
CA ALA A 31 8.85 -50.40 11.31
C ALA A 31 8.17 -49.38 10.38
N LEU A 32 7.50 -48.37 10.94
CA LEU A 32 6.81 -47.33 10.17
C LEU A 32 7.74 -46.21 9.66
N LEU A 33 8.93 -46.05 10.26
CA LEU A 33 9.84 -44.93 9.98
C LEU A 33 11.03 -45.27 9.08
N ALA A 34 11.37 -46.56 8.92
CA ALA A 34 12.42 -46.99 7.99
C ALA A 34 12.22 -46.50 6.53
N PRO A 35 10.99 -46.45 5.97
CA PRO A 35 10.75 -45.91 4.63
C PRO A 35 10.98 -44.38 4.55
N LEU A 36 10.67 -43.65 5.63
CA LEU A 36 10.79 -42.20 5.73
C LEU A 36 12.25 -41.75 5.84
N ILE A 37 13.08 -42.49 6.59
CA ILE A 37 14.52 -42.24 6.70
C ILE A 37 15.23 -42.53 5.37
N TYR A 38 14.86 -43.63 4.70
CA TYR A 38 15.39 -43.98 3.38
C TYR A 38 15.02 -42.93 2.31
N TRP A 39 13.79 -42.38 2.39
CA TRP A 39 13.34 -41.31 1.49
C TRP A 39 14.02 -39.97 1.78
N ALA A 40 14.17 -39.58 3.05
CA ALA A 40 14.83 -38.34 3.46
C ALA A 40 16.33 -38.31 3.09
N GLY A 41 17.04 -39.42 3.23
CA GLY A 41 18.44 -39.55 2.80
C GLY A 41 18.65 -39.47 1.28
N ARG A 42 17.60 -39.72 0.50
CA ARG A 42 17.63 -39.57 -0.96
C ARG A 42 17.38 -38.12 -1.41
N GLN A 43 16.58 -37.37 -0.65
CA GLN A 43 16.24 -35.96 -0.92
C GLN A 43 17.36 -34.97 -0.50
N SER A 44 18.15 -35.30 0.52
CA SER A 44 19.26 -34.42 0.98
C SER A 44 20.38 -34.22 -0.05
N ARG A 45 20.45 -35.06 -1.10
CA ARG A 45 21.39 -34.90 -2.24
C ARG A 45 20.94 -33.85 -3.26
N LEU A 46 19.71 -33.35 -3.16
CA LEU A 46 19.10 -32.40 -4.10
C LEU A 46 19.05 -30.95 -3.58
N TRP A 47 19.54 -30.69 -2.37
CA TRP A 47 19.48 -29.37 -1.73
C TRP A 47 20.85 -28.66 -1.79
N PRO A 48 20.98 -27.49 -2.44
CA PRO A 48 22.24 -26.77 -2.49
C PRO A 48 22.56 -26.12 -1.12
N PRO A 49 23.84 -26.04 -0.71
CA PRO A 49 24.21 -25.47 0.58
C PRO A 49 24.20 -23.92 0.52
N SER A 50 23.17 -23.27 1.07
CA SER A 50 23.20 -21.84 1.37
C SER A 50 23.58 -21.61 2.85
N ARG A 51 24.44 -20.62 3.12
CA ARG A 51 25.18 -20.46 4.38
C ARG A 51 24.39 -19.84 5.55
N THR A 52 23.09 -19.58 5.43
CA THR A 52 22.35 -18.76 6.42
C THR A 52 20.95 -19.24 6.80
N GLU A 53 20.52 -20.43 6.41
CA GLU A 53 19.23 -20.99 6.88
C GLU A 53 19.41 -21.93 8.09
N PRO A 54 18.40 -22.01 9.00
CA PRO A 54 18.39 -23.03 10.04
C PRO A 54 18.41 -24.44 9.42
N LEU A 55 18.88 -25.43 10.20
CA LEU A 55 19.01 -26.84 9.79
C LEU A 55 17.84 -27.31 8.91
N PRO A 56 18.10 -28.01 7.78
CA PRO A 56 17.03 -28.42 6.87
C PRO A 56 15.98 -29.25 7.61
N PRO A 57 14.68 -29.14 7.27
CA PRO A 57 13.58 -29.84 7.94
C PRO A 57 13.84 -31.34 8.27
N PRO A 58 14.47 -32.14 7.38
CA PRO A 58 14.82 -33.53 7.71
C PRO A 58 15.90 -33.67 8.80
N ALA A 59 16.84 -32.73 8.91
CA ALA A 59 17.85 -32.71 9.98
C ALA A 59 17.22 -32.31 11.33
N LEU A 60 16.27 -31.37 11.32
CA LEU A 60 15.50 -30.99 12.50
C LEU A 60 14.64 -32.15 13.01
N ALA A 61 13.98 -32.88 12.10
CA ALA A 61 13.22 -34.08 12.44
C ALA A 61 14.10 -35.20 13.03
N ALA A 62 15.30 -35.41 12.48
CA ALA A 62 16.27 -36.38 13.02
C ALA A 62 16.77 -36.00 14.42
N LEU A 63 17.02 -34.71 14.68
CA LEU A 63 17.42 -34.18 15.99
C LEU A 63 16.31 -34.33 17.04
N LEU A 64 15.07 -34.00 16.68
CA LEU A 64 13.90 -34.18 17.55
C LEU A 64 13.66 -35.67 17.87
N PHE A 65 13.92 -36.56 16.91
CA PHE A 65 13.86 -38.01 17.13
C PHE A 65 14.96 -38.50 18.09
N LEU A 66 16.20 -38.09 17.90
CA LEU A 66 17.31 -38.41 18.82
C LEU A 66 17.04 -37.91 20.23
N ALA A 67 16.51 -36.68 20.37
CA ALA A 67 16.14 -36.12 21.67
C ALA A 67 15.01 -36.92 22.35
N SER A 68 14.00 -37.35 21.58
CA SER A 68 12.87 -38.15 22.08
C SER A 68 13.31 -39.57 22.49
N ALA A 69 14.18 -40.20 21.71
CA ALA A 69 14.75 -41.52 22.02
C ALA A 69 15.64 -41.47 23.27
N LEU A 70 16.47 -40.43 23.40
CA LEU A 70 17.32 -40.21 24.58
C LEU A 70 16.47 -39.96 25.84
N TYR A 71 15.36 -39.22 25.69
CA TYR A 71 14.41 -38.98 26.77
C TYR A 71 13.74 -40.28 27.25
N LEU A 72 13.26 -41.12 26.32
CA LEU A 72 12.65 -42.41 26.67
C LEU A 72 13.66 -43.36 27.33
N LEU A 73 14.91 -43.37 26.87
CA LEU A 73 16.00 -44.12 27.51
C LEU A 73 16.29 -43.62 28.92
N LEU A 74 16.34 -42.30 29.13
CA LEU A 74 16.54 -41.69 30.44
C LEU A 74 15.37 -42.01 31.39
N ALA A 75 14.14 -41.90 30.90
CA ALA A 75 12.93 -42.25 31.65
C ALA A 75 12.91 -43.73 32.04
N TYR A 76 13.30 -44.63 31.13
CA TYR A 76 13.43 -46.06 31.40
C TYR A 76 14.51 -46.36 32.45
N PHE A 77 15.69 -45.73 32.37
CA PHE A 77 16.76 -45.92 33.35
C PHE A 77 16.39 -45.38 34.74
N LEU A 78 15.72 -44.23 34.81
CA LEU A 78 15.23 -43.65 36.06
C LEU A 78 14.13 -44.53 36.68
N TYR A 79 13.20 -45.03 35.86
CA TYR A 79 12.16 -45.98 36.30
C TYR A 79 12.77 -47.28 36.80
N ARG A 80 13.73 -47.86 36.06
CA ARG A 80 14.42 -49.09 36.46
C ARG A 80 15.20 -48.89 37.75
N ARG A 81 15.89 -47.77 37.92
CA ARG A 81 16.59 -47.43 39.18
C ARG A 81 15.64 -47.25 40.36
N TYR A 82 14.43 -46.74 40.11
CA TYR A 82 13.38 -46.63 41.13
C TYR A 82 12.85 -48.01 41.56
N VAL A 83 12.61 -48.91 40.59
CA VAL A 83 12.13 -50.27 40.86
C VAL A 83 13.22 -51.16 41.49
N ASP A 84 14.46 -51.09 41.00
CA ASP A 84 15.55 -51.98 41.44
C ASP A 84 16.12 -51.62 42.83
N ARG A 85 15.94 -50.38 43.34
CA ARG A 85 16.48 -49.96 44.65
C ARG A 85 15.55 -50.17 45.84
N GLY A 86 14.29 -50.56 45.64
CA GLY A 86 13.37 -50.84 46.74
C GLY A 86 13.20 -49.71 47.77
N GLU A 87 13.53 -48.46 47.40
CA GLU A 87 13.35 -47.31 48.28
C GLU A 87 11.92 -46.78 48.10
N GLY A 88 11.09 -46.99 49.11
CA GLY A 88 9.70 -46.55 49.19
C GLY A 88 9.52 -45.05 49.05
N GLY A 89 9.51 -44.55 47.81
CA GLY A 89 9.01 -43.23 47.49
C GLY A 89 7.48 -43.23 47.55
N GLY A 90 6.90 -42.54 48.54
CA GLY A 90 5.45 -42.37 48.63
C GLY A 90 4.84 -41.75 47.36
N PRO A 91 3.49 -41.76 47.24
CA PRO A 91 2.75 -41.43 46.02
C PRO A 91 3.17 -40.11 45.34
N GLY A 92 3.66 -39.12 46.10
CA GLY A 92 4.15 -37.85 45.56
C GLY A 92 5.34 -37.93 44.59
N ARG A 93 6.25 -38.91 44.74
CA ARG A 93 7.40 -39.07 43.82
C ARG A 93 7.00 -39.73 42.49
N LEU A 94 6.02 -40.64 42.52
CA LEU A 94 5.42 -41.22 41.33
C LEU A 94 4.63 -40.14 40.55
N TRP A 95 3.90 -39.28 41.27
CA TRP A 95 3.19 -38.15 40.66
C TRP A 95 4.13 -37.13 40.02
N ALA A 96 5.26 -36.79 40.67
CA ALA A 96 6.27 -35.91 40.07
C ALA A 96 6.89 -36.52 38.79
N PHE A 97 7.12 -37.84 38.78
CA PHE A 97 7.58 -38.56 37.58
C PHE A 97 6.55 -38.50 36.44
N LEU A 98 5.29 -38.84 36.73
CA LEU A 98 4.19 -38.82 35.75
C LEU A 98 3.92 -37.40 35.21
N LEU A 99 4.00 -36.38 36.08
CA LEU A 99 3.83 -34.99 35.68
C LEU A 99 4.99 -34.54 34.77
N SER A 100 6.23 -34.91 35.10
CA SER A 100 7.38 -34.61 34.25
C SER A 100 7.34 -35.30 32.89
N THR A 101 6.79 -36.52 32.81
CA THR A 101 6.59 -37.24 31.55
C THR A 101 5.44 -36.69 30.73
N ALA A 102 4.37 -36.22 31.37
CA ALA A 102 3.27 -35.56 30.70
C ALA A 102 3.66 -34.18 30.14
N VAL A 103 4.41 -33.37 30.90
CA VAL A 103 4.87 -32.04 30.45
C VAL A 103 5.87 -32.17 29.31
N VAL A 104 6.89 -33.02 29.43
CA VAL A 104 7.88 -33.21 28.36
C VAL A 104 7.23 -33.89 27.16
N GLY A 105 6.34 -34.88 27.38
CA GLY A 105 5.56 -35.50 26.32
C GLY A 105 4.70 -34.48 25.56
N GLY A 106 4.07 -33.54 26.26
CA GLY A 106 3.30 -32.46 25.65
C GLY A 106 4.15 -31.49 24.82
N ILE A 107 5.33 -31.13 25.30
CA ILE A 107 6.28 -30.27 24.57
C ILE A 107 6.78 -30.98 23.31
N VAL A 108 7.14 -32.26 23.41
CA VAL A 108 7.57 -33.07 22.26
C VAL A 108 6.45 -33.22 21.24
N LEU A 109 5.21 -33.48 21.68
CA LEU A 109 4.04 -33.57 20.80
C LEU A 109 3.76 -32.24 20.09
N GLY A 110 3.88 -31.12 20.80
CA GLY A 110 3.71 -29.78 20.24
C GLY A 110 4.75 -29.47 19.16
N LEU A 111 6.03 -29.77 19.44
CA LEU A 111 7.11 -29.60 18.48
C LEU A 111 6.97 -30.53 17.26
N LEU A 112 6.50 -31.77 17.46
CA LEU A 112 6.20 -32.72 16.37
C LEU A 112 5.04 -32.23 15.50
N PHE A 113 4.02 -31.63 16.10
CA PHE A 113 2.88 -31.08 15.39
C PHE A 113 3.28 -29.86 14.55
N ASP A 114 4.13 -28.97 15.09
CA ASP A 114 4.64 -27.82 14.34
C ASP A 114 5.61 -28.22 13.23
N THR A 115 6.46 -29.23 13.44
CA THR A 115 7.31 -29.76 12.36
C THR A 115 6.48 -30.43 11.28
N LEU A 116 5.45 -31.21 11.63
CA LEU A 116 4.53 -31.81 10.65
C LEU A 116 3.77 -30.73 9.86
N ARG A 117 3.37 -29.64 10.52
CA ARG A 117 2.72 -28.47 9.89
C ARG A 117 3.65 -27.78 8.88
N LEU A 118 4.92 -27.61 9.23
CA LEU A 118 5.93 -27.03 8.32
C LEU A 118 6.24 -27.98 7.16
N LEU A 119 6.29 -29.29 7.41
CA LEU A 119 6.50 -30.31 6.38
C LEU A 119 5.33 -30.40 5.40
N LEU A 120 4.09 -30.32 5.90
CA LEU A 120 2.88 -30.25 5.07
C LEU A 120 2.86 -28.98 4.20
N ARG A 121 3.26 -27.83 4.76
CA ARG A 121 3.44 -26.58 3.99
C ARG A 121 4.55 -26.66 2.94
N ALA A 122 5.60 -27.46 3.17
CA ALA A 122 6.69 -27.63 2.22
C ALA A 122 6.37 -28.66 1.12
N LEU A 123 5.57 -29.69 1.43
CA LEU A 123 5.16 -30.75 0.51
C LEU A 123 3.99 -30.34 -0.40
N LEU A 124 3.11 -29.47 0.09
CA LEU A 124 1.99 -28.91 -0.68
C LEU A 124 2.46 -27.57 -1.24
N ARG A 125 2.51 -27.44 -2.58
CA ARG A 125 2.95 -26.22 -3.28
C ARG A 125 2.26 -24.95 -2.73
N PRO A 126 2.85 -23.74 -2.90
CA PRO A 126 2.44 -22.51 -2.21
C PRO A 126 1.00 -22.01 -2.49
N SER A 127 0.22 -22.71 -3.32
CA SER A 127 -1.07 -22.26 -3.83
C SER A 127 -2.30 -22.97 -3.25
N GLU A 128 -2.15 -23.99 -2.40
CA GLU A 128 -3.32 -24.66 -1.78
C GLU A 128 -3.20 -24.73 -0.26
N GLU A 129 -3.90 -23.83 0.43
CA GLU A 129 -4.07 -23.88 1.89
C GLU A 129 -4.92 -25.10 2.30
N VAL A 130 -4.30 -26.08 2.95
CA VAL A 130 -5.06 -27.13 3.66
C VAL A 130 -5.69 -26.51 4.92
N ARG A 131 -7.00 -26.28 4.86
CA ARG A 131 -7.81 -25.77 5.98
C ARG A 131 -8.07 -26.87 7.01
N LEU A 132 -7.40 -26.78 8.16
CA LEU A 132 -7.74 -27.55 9.37
C LEU A 132 -8.92 -26.85 10.08
N ALA A 133 -10.09 -27.50 10.08
CA ALA A 133 -11.40 -26.92 10.43
C ALA A 133 -11.61 -26.45 11.89
N TRP A 134 -10.61 -26.57 12.78
CA TRP A 134 -10.70 -26.22 14.21
C TRP A 134 -9.90 -24.97 14.62
N LEU A 135 -9.13 -24.37 13.72
CA LEU A 135 -8.61 -23.01 13.89
C LEU A 135 -9.53 -22.08 13.11
N LYS A 136 -10.22 -21.16 13.80
CA LYS A 136 -10.90 -20.05 13.11
C LYS A 136 -9.86 -19.33 12.27
N SER A 137 -9.86 -19.61 10.97
CA SER A 137 -9.00 -18.93 10.02
C SER A 137 -9.35 -17.45 10.07
N SER A 138 -8.34 -16.58 10.08
CA SER A 138 -8.55 -15.21 9.61
C SER A 138 -9.29 -15.32 8.28
N PRO A 139 -10.40 -14.59 8.08
CA PRO A 139 -11.11 -14.66 6.82
C PRO A 139 -10.14 -14.37 5.69
N ALA A 140 -10.21 -15.15 4.61
CA ALA A 140 -9.44 -14.89 3.40
C ALA A 140 -9.62 -13.41 3.01
N PRO A 141 -8.55 -12.73 2.56
CA PRO A 141 -8.65 -11.31 2.24
C PRO A 141 -9.78 -11.12 1.24
N SER A 142 -10.79 -10.35 1.66
CA SER A 142 -11.85 -9.88 0.78
C SER A 142 -11.20 -9.09 -0.37
N PRO A 143 -11.74 -9.09 -1.60
CA PRO A 143 -11.24 -8.22 -2.66
C PRO A 143 -11.04 -6.80 -2.13
N VAL A 144 -9.98 -6.13 -2.59
CA VAL A 144 -9.62 -4.77 -2.19
C VAL A 144 -10.85 -3.87 -2.34
N ARG A 145 -11.59 -3.66 -1.25
CA ARG A 145 -12.79 -2.84 -1.25
C ARG A 145 -12.39 -1.48 -0.70
N LEU A 146 -12.27 -0.51 -1.60
CA LEU A 146 -12.21 0.88 -1.20
C LEU A 146 -13.55 1.25 -0.57
N LEU A 147 -13.51 1.64 0.69
CA LEU A 147 -14.67 2.15 1.40
C LEU A 147 -14.61 3.66 1.36
N HIS A 148 -15.73 4.26 1.03
CA HIS A 148 -15.84 5.69 0.84
C HIS A 148 -16.91 6.26 1.77
N TYR A 149 -16.60 7.42 2.35
CA TYR A 149 -17.54 8.24 3.08
C TYR A 149 -17.35 9.70 2.66
N GLN A 150 -18.45 10.37 2.38
CA GLN A 150 -18.52 11.80 2.15
C GLN A 150 -19.56 12.36 3.10
N THR A 151 -19.25 13.52 3.69
CA THR A 151 -20.21 14.25 4.52
C THR A 151 -21.46 14.63 3.72
N PRO A 152 -22.64 14.64 4.34
CA PRO A 152 -23.84 15.19 3.72
C PRO A 152 -23.63 16.66 3.32
N PRO A 153 -24.28 17.14 2.24
CA PRO A 153 -24.15 18.53 1.79
C PRO A 153 -24.52 19.57 2.87
N GLU A 154 -25.39 19.21 3.81
CA GLU A 154 -25.86 20.08 4.88
C GLU A 154 -24.87 20.15 6.07
N ALA A 155 -23.82 19.34 6.06
CA ALA A 155 -22.83 19.33 7.12
C ALA A 155 -22.04 20.65 7.16
N PRO A 156 -21.74 21.19 8.37
CA PRO A 156 -21.05 22.47 8.52
C PRO A 156 -19.61 22.45 8.00
N ARG A 157 -19.01 21.27 7.87
CA ARG A 157 -17.70 21.07 7.29
C ARG A 157 -17.75 19.87 6.36
N GLN A 158 -17.30 20.06 5.14
CA GLN A 158 -17.22 19.01 4.14
C GLN A 158 -15.91 18.24 4.27
N TYR A 159 -15.97 16.91 4.24
CA TYR A 159 -14.78 16.06 4.15
C TYR A 159 -15.10 14.72 3.49
N ARG A 160 -14.05 14.10 2.93
CA ARG A 160 -14.10 12.80 2.27
C ARG A 160 -13.06 11.87 2.84
N LEU A 161 -13.47 10.62 3.08
CA LEU A 161 -12.62 9.56 3.62
C LEU A 161 -12.64 8.36 2.68
N HIS A 162 -11.46 7.82 2.39
CA HIS A 162 -11.30 6.56 1.66
C HIS A 162 -10.46 5.59 2.46
N LEU A 163 -11.04 4.48 2.89
CA LEU A 163 -10.33 3.40 3.55
C LEU A 163 -10.11 2.25 2.57
N ARG A 164 -8.85 1.98 2.24
CA ARG A 164 -8.43 0.78 1.53
C ARG A 164 -7.84 -0.22 2.52
N ARG A 165 -8.13 -1.50 2.32
CA ARG A 165 -7.50 -2.59 3.06
C ARG A 165 -6.47 -3.29 2.21
N GLU A 166 -5.28 -3.42 2.76
CA GLU A 166 -4.17 -4.13 2.13
C GLU A 166 -4.26 -5.63 2.45
N PRO A 167 -3.71 -6.53 1.61
CA PRO A 167 -3.81 -7.98 1.79
C PRO A 167 -3.27 -8.52 3.12
N ASP A 168 -2.33 -7.80 3.74
CA ASP A 168 -1.76 -8.14 5.04
C ASP A 168 -2.61 -7.68 6.25
N GLY A 169 -3.76 -7.07 5.99
CA GLY A 169 -4.70 -6.59 7.00
C GLY A 169 -4.44 -5.16 7.49
N ARG A 170 -3.38 -4.49 7.02
CA ARG A 170 -3.19 -3.06 7.26
C ARG A 170 -4.24 -2.24 6.50
N GLY A 171 -4.50 -1.04 7.00
CA GLY A 171 -5.38 -0.08 6.37
C GLY A 171 -4.60 1.09 5.79
N LEU A 172 -5.09 1.63 4.69
CA LEU A 172 -4.70 2.92 4.17
C LEU A 172 -5.92 3.83 4.20
N LEU A 173 -5.88 4.87 5.02
CA LEU A 173 -6.93 5.87 5.08
C LEU A 173 -6.46 7.14 4.39
N VAL A 174 -7.16 7.53 3.34
CA VAL A 174 -6.96 8.80 2.63
C VAL A 174 -8.04 9.77 3.09
N ILE A 175 -7.63 10.98 3.49
CA ILE A 175 -8.48 12.06 3.98
C ILE A 175 -8.38 13.22 3.01
N ASN A 176 -9.50 13.61 2.40
CA ASN A 176 -9.61 14.70 1.40
C ASN A 176 -8.60 14.60 0.24
N ALA A 177 -8.12 13.39 -0.09
CA ALA A 177 -6.98 13.14 -0.99
C ALA A 177 -5.67 13.90 -0.65
N ALA A 178 -5.60 14.58 0.50
CA ALA A 178 -4.46 15.40 0.92
C ALA A 178 -3.62 14.72 2.01
N THR A 179 -4.24 13.94 2.88
CA THR A 179 -3.56 13.25 3.98
C THR A 179 -3.73 11.75 3.86
N VAL A 180 -2.62 11.02 3.89
CA VAL A 180 -2.59 9.54 3.84
C VAL A 180 -2.09 9.00 5.17
N LEU A 181 -2.90 8.15 5.81
CA LEU A 181 -2.57 7.48 7.06
C LEU A 181 -2.42 5.97 6.84
N HIS A 182 -1.26 5.44 7.25
CA HIS A 182 -1.04 4.00 7.32
C HIS A 182 -1.51 3.48 8.68
N LEU A 183 -2.54 2.65 8.66
CA LEU A 183 -3.19 2.10 9.85
C LEU A 183 -2.72 0.66 10.08
N ASN A 184 -2.38 0.34 11.32
CA ASN A 184 -2.23 -1.05 11.74
C ASN A 184 -3.58 -1.79 11.66
N PRO A 185 -3.63 -3.13 11.73
CA PRO A 185 -4.86 -3.88 11.54
C PRO A 185 -6.01 -3.51 12.49
N THR A 186 -5.73 -3.18 13.75
CA THR A 186 -6.76 -2.78 14.73
C THR A 186 -7.31 -1.40 14.41
N ALA A 187 -6.45 -0.44 14.07
CA ALA A 187 -6.86 0.90 13.65
C ALA A 187 -7.64 0.89 12.32
N ALA A 188 -7.27 -0.01 11.39
CA ALA A 188 -8.02 -0.21 10.14
C ALA A 188 -9.44 -0.72 10.39
N GLU A 189 -9.65 -1.55 11.42
CA GLU A 189 -10.99 -1.96 11.84
C GLU A 189 -11.79 -0.83 12.48
N TYR A 190 -11.18 -0.04 13.37
CA TYR A 190 -11.85 1.14 13.92
C TYR A 190 -12.26 2.13 12.83
N ALA A 191 -11.38 2.42 11.87
CA ALA A 191 -11.70 3.27 10.73
C ALA A 191 -12.83 2.67 9.86
N HIS A 192 -12.82 1.34 9.65
CA HIS A 192 -13.89 0.65 8.93
C HIS A 192 -15.25 0.85 9.61
N MET A 193 -15.30 0.66 10.93
CA MET A 193 -16.52 0.83 11.73
C MET A 193 -16.96 2.30 11.78
N LEU A 194 -16.02 3.25 11.80
CA LEU A 194 -16.31 4.68 11.69
C LEU A 194 -17.03 4.99 10.38
N LEU A 195 -16.51 4.50 9.25
CA LEU A 195 -17.11 4.71 7.92
C LEU A 195 -18.48 4.03 7.77
N GLN A 196 -18.74 2.97 8.54
CA GLN A 196 -20.06 2.32 8.61
C GLN A 196 -21.04 3.01 9.56
N GLY A 197 -20.60 4.01 10.33
CA GLY A 197 -21.43 4.74 11.29
C GLY A 197 -21.77 3.95 12.55
N LEU A 198 -20.93 3.00 12.97
CA LEU A 198 -21.17 2.25 14.21
C LEU A 198 -20.99 3.14 15.45
N ASP A 199 -21.86 2.92 16.43
CA ASP A 199 -21.76 3.55 17.74
C ASP A 199 -20.67 2.89 18.61
N GLU A 200 -20.29 3.56 19.69
CA GLU A 200 -19.19 3.11 20.55
C GLU A 200 -19.49 1.78 21.25
N GLU A 201 -20.75 1.48 21.57
CA GLU A 201 -21.11 0.19 22.18
C GLU A 201 -21.01 -0.97 21.20
N GLN A 202 -21.43 -0.74 19.96
CA GLN A 202 -21.29 -1.68 18.85
C GLN A 202 -19.81 -1.95 18.57
N VAL A 203 -19.00 -0.90 18.47
CA VAL A 203 -17.54 -1.02 18.27
C VAL A 203 -16.89 -1.79 19.42
N GLY A 204 -17.20 -1.44 20.68
CA GLY A 204 -16.65 -2.12 21.84
C GLY A 204 -16.94 -3.63 21.83
N ARG A 205 -18.19 -4.02 21.54
CA ARG A 205 -18.59 -5.43 21.43
C ARG A 205 -17.86 -6.16 20.31
N GLU A 206 -17.80 -5.58 19.12
CA GLU A 206 -17.20 -6.22 17.95
C GLU A 206 -15.68 -6.38 18.10
N MET A 207 -15.01 -5.34 18.58
CA MET A 207 -13.56 -5.35 18.78
C MET A 207 -13.14 -6.30 19.90
N SER A 208 -13.89 -6.36 21.00
CA SER A 208 -13.66 -7.35 22.06
C SER A 208 -13.81 -8.78 21.55
N ARG A 209 -14.83 -9.05 20.73
CA ARG A 209 -15.07 -10.37 20.13
C ARG A 209 -13.92 -10.79 19.21
N ARG A 210 -13.38 -9.84 18.44
CA ARG A 210 -12.42 -10.11 17.36
C ARG A 210 -10.96 -10.09 17.80
N PHE A 211 -10.59 -9.16 18.69
CA PHE A 211 -9.20 -8.92 19.11
C PHE A 211 -8.92 -9.26 20.58
N ARG A 212 -9.90 -9.80 21.32
CA ARG A 212 -9.76 -10.18 22.74
C ARG A 212 -9.32 -9.01 23.65
N VAL A 213 -9.76 -7.80 23.34
CA VAL A 213 -9.53 -6.59 24.13
C VAL A 213 -10.71 -6.31 25.07
N ARG A 214 -10.50 -5.57 26.16
CA ARG A 214 -11.59 -5.16 27.06
C ARG A 214 -12.50 -4.14 26.35
N PRO A 215 -13.84 -4.20 26.48
CA PRO A 215 -14.73 -3.27 25.78
C PRO A 215 -14.46 -1.79 26.10
N ASP A 216 -14.07 -1.49 27.34
CA ASP A 216 -13.74 -0.12 27.76
C ASP A 216 -12.51 0.42 27.03
N GLN A 217 -11.47 -0.42 26.90
CA GLN A 217 -10.27 -0.06 26.15
C GLN A 217 -10.61 0.15 24.68
N ALA A 218 -11.38 -0.76 24.08
CA ALA A 218 -11.75 -0.66 22.67
C ALA A 218 -12.54 0.63 22.36
N ARG A 219 -13.44 1.03 23.27
CA ARG A 219 -14.18 2.29 23.17
C ARG A 219 -13.27 3.51 23.28
N ALA A 220 -12.30 3.48 24.22
CA ALA A 220 -11.34 4.57 24.38
C ALA A 220 -10.46 4.74 23.12
N ASP A 221 -9.90 3.64 22.61
CA ASP A 221 -9.08 3.65 21.40
C ASP A 221 -9.86 4.17 20.18
N TYR A 222 -11.13 3.74 20.04
CA TYR A 222 -12.01 4.20 18.96
C TYR A 222 -12.28 5.71 19.04
N ARG A 223 -12.60 6.24 20.22
CA ARG A 223 -12.81 7.69 20.41
C ARG A 223 -11.56 8.48 20.02
N GLN A 224 -10.41 8.05 20.50
CA GLN A 224 -9.14 8.71 20.22
C GLN A 224 -8.83 8.71 18.72
N LEU A 225 -9.00 7.57 18.03
CA LEU A 225 -8.78 7.52 16.59
C LEU A 225 -9.79 8.39 15.82
N ARG A 226 -11.08 8.31 16.17
CA ARG A 226 -12.15 9.11 15.54
C ARG A 226 -11.85 10.61 15.66
N GLU A 227 -11.52 11.08 16.86
CA GLU A 227 -11.18 12.49 17.10
C GLU A 227 -9.99 12.94 16.26
N ARG A 228 -8.94 12.11 16.16
CA ARG A 228 -7.76 12.40 15.32
C ARG A 228 -8.10 12.49 13.84
N ILE A 229 -8.87 11.52 13.31
CA ILE A 229 -9.30 11.52 11.91
C ILE A 229 -10.15 12.75 11.60
N LEU A 230 -11.15 13.06 12.44
CA LEU A 230 -12.03 14.22 12.22
C LEU A 230 -11.28 15.54 12.35
N THR A 231 -10.30 15.63 13.25
CA THR A 231 -9.43 16.80 13.37
C THR A 231 -8.63 17.01 12.09
N LEU A 232 -8.00 15.96 11.55
CA LEU A 232 -7.29 16.02 10.26
C LEU A 232 -8.20 16.34 9.07
N ALA A 233 -9.42 15.81 9.08
CA ALA A 233 -10.37 15.99 7.99
C ALA A 233 -10.96 17.40 7.93
N THR A 234 -10.99 18.11 9.05
CA THR A 234 -11.77 19.36 9.17
C THR A 234 -10.95 20.58 9.58
N ALA A 235 -9.71 20.41 9.99
CA ALA A 235 -8.83 21.53 10.29
C ALA A 235 -8.03 21.93 9.06
N THR A 236 -8.16 23.20 8.67
CA THR A 236 -7.24 23.85 7.74
C THR A 236 -5.85 23.96 8.39
N ASP A 237 -4.81 23.70 7.61
CA ASP A 237 -3.40 23.91 7.97
C ASP A 237 -2.85 23.13 9.18
N LEU A 238 -3.45 21.99 9.55
CA LEU A 238 -2.82 21.10 10.54
C LEU A 238 -1.76 20.22 9.87
N CYS A 239 -0.49 20.49 10.18
CA CYS A 239 0.60 19.54 9.96
C CYS A 239 0.34 18.28 10.82
N PRO A 240 0.07 17.11 10.22
CA PRO A 240 -0.28 15.88 10.97
C PRO A 240 0.81 15.45 11.96
N VAL A 241 2.06 15.81 11.65
CA VAL A 241 3.27 15.46 12.41
C VAL A 241 3.37 16.25 13.71
N THR A 242 3.00 17.53 13.71
CA THR A 242 3.21 18.43 14.84
C THR A 242 2.13 18.28 15.90
N TYR A 243 0.92 17.81 15.54
CA TYR A 243 -0.25 17.92 16.41
C TYR A 243 -0.81 16.60 16.97
N LEU A 244 -0.47 15.43 16.41
CA LEU A 244 -1.21 14.18 16.70
C LEU A 244 -0.38 13.07 17.36
N GLU A 245 0.88 13.31 17.73
CA GLU A 245 1.81 12.28 18.23
C GLU A 245 1.82 11.03 17.33
N MET A 246 1.66 11.22 16.02
CA MET A 246 1.67 10.14 15.04
C MET A 246 3.10 9.89 14.59
N GLU A 247 3.55 8.63 14.66
CA GLU A 247 4.84 8.24 14.08
C GLU A 247 4.80 8.47 12.57
N ARG A 248 5.78 9.23 12.06
CA ARG A 248 6.04 9.32 10.63
C ARG A 248 6.49 7.93 10.17
N ALA A 249 5.63 7.22 9.45
CA ALA A 249 6.11 6.15 8.59
C ALA A 249 7.02 6.80 7.55
N GLU A 250 8.19 6.21 7.29
CA GLU A 250 9.01 6.69 6.19
C GLU A 250 8.18 6.65 4.91
N PRO A 251 8.26 7.70 4.05
CA PRO A 251 7.69 7.63 2.71
C PRO A 251 8.07 6.28 2.07
N PHE A 252 7.11 5.62 1.42
CA PHE A 252 7.36 4.39 0.66
C PHE A 252 7.73 3.13 1.49
N SER A 253 7.57 3.17 2.82
CA SER A 253 7.85 2.04 3.73
C SER A 253 6.91 0.83 3.59
N ALA A 254 5.77 0.98 2.92
CA ALA A 254 4.78 -0.08 2.73
C ALA A 254 4.35 -0.19 1.26
N GLU A 255 4.37 -1.41 0.72
CA GLU A 255 3.75 -1.68 -0.57
C GLU A 255 2.23 -1.57 -0.48
N THR A 256 1.62 -0.98 -1.51
CA THR A 256 0.17 -0.80 -1.64
C THR A 256 -0.38 -1.61 -2.80
N SER A 257 -1.64 -2.02 -2.71
CA SER A 257 -2.35 -2.75 -3.76
C SER A 257 -2.73 -1.90 -4.97
N ALA A 258 -2.67 -0.57 -4.84
CA ALA A 258 -2.99 0.41 -5.87
C ALA A 258 -2.34 1.78 -5.55
N PRO A 259 -2.22 2.69 -6.55
CA PRO A 259 -1.71 4.03 -6.31
C PRO A 259 -2.67 4.85 -5.43
N TYR A 260 -2.19 5.99 -4.94
CA TYR A 260 -3.04 6.96 -4.23
C TYR A 260 -3.75 7.88 -5.21
N ARG A 261 -3.07 8.23 -6.30
CA ARG A 261 -3.53 9.14 -7.34
C ARG A 261 -3.19 8.59 -8.71
N VAL A 262 -4.07 8.82 -9.68
CA VAL A 262 -3.80 8.57 -11.10
C VAL A 262 -4.04 9.84 -11.90
N ASP A 263 -3.05 10.24 -12.69
CA ASP A 263 -3.17 11.37 -13.58
C ASP A 263 -3.65 10.88 -14.94
N ILE A 264 -4.69 11.52 -15.47
CA ILE A 264 -5.41 11.09 -16.67
C ILE A 264 -5.24 12.16 -17.72
N ALA A 265 -4.39 11.90 -18.71
CA ALA A 265 -4.26 12.76 -19.88
C ALA A 265 -5.41 12.49 -20.85
N LEU A 266 -6.44 13.34 -20.79
CA LEU A 266 -7.66 13.14 -21.57
C LEU A 266 -7.47 13.41 -23.08
N THR A 267 -6.52 14.27 -23.40
CA THR A 267 -6.18 14.72 -24.76
C THR A 267 -4.77 15.28 -24.75
N TYR A 268 -4.11 15.33 -25.91
CA TYR A 268 -2.89 16.12 -26.10
C TYR A 268 -3.10 17.37 -26.95
N ARG A 269 -4.36 17.75 -27.20
CA ARG A 269 -4.70 19.06 -27.79
C ARG A 269 -4.36 20.15 -26.79
N LEU A 270 -3.69 21.20 -27.25
CA LEU A 270 -3.27 22.34 -26.43
C LEU A 270 -4.30 23.47 -26.42
N ASP A 271 -5.22 23.49 -27.39
CA ASP A 271 -6.30 24.47 -27.49
C ASP A 271 -7.46 23.94 -28.34
N GLU A 272 -8.54 24.73 -28.42
CA GLU A 272 -9.75 24.44 -29.19
C GLU A 272 -9.51 24.32 -30.70
N SER A 273 -8.37 24.83 -31.22
CA SER A 273 -8.00 24.64 -32.62
C SER A 273 -7.51 23.22 -32.91
N GLY A 274 -7.25 22.44 -31.85
CA GLY A 274 -6.76 21.07 -31.95
C GLY A 274 -5.25 20.97 -32.20
N ALA A 275 -4.49 22.01 -31.87
CA ALA A 275 -3.05 21.97 -31.95
C ALA A 275 -2.48 20.89 -31.01
N LEU A 276 -1.95 19.81 -31.57
CA LEU A 276 -1.24 18.76 -30.82
C LEU A 276 0.24 19.12 -30.68
N ASP A 277 0.84 18.79 -29.54
CA ASP A 277 2.29 18.80 -29.40
C ASP A 277 2.95 17.82 -30.38
N ALA A 278 4.12 18.19 -30.91
CA ALA A 278 4.80 17.38 -31.93
C ALA A 278 5.34 16.04 -31.37
N ALA A 279 5.69 15.98 -30.08
CA ALA A 279 6.06 14.75 -29.41
C ALA A 279 4.82 13.90 -29.10
N ALA A 280 3.69 14.51 -28.72
CA ALA A 280 2.42 13.83 -28.49
C ALA A 280 1.91 13.06 -29.72
N ARG A 281 2.04 13.66 -30.92
CA ARG A 281 1.63 13.02 -32.20
C ARG A 281 2.30 11.68 -32.48
N ARG A 282 3.43 11.38 -31.85
CA ARG A 282 4.16 10.12 -32.02
C ARG A 282 3.78 9.05 -30.99
N ARG A 283 3.08 9.45 -29.92
CA ARG A 283 2.81 8.59 -28.76
C ARG A 283 1.42 7.98 -28.76
N VAL A 284 0.45 8.72 -29.28
CA VAL A 284 -0.97 8.37 -29.20
C VAL A 284 -1.56 8.25 -30.60
N GLU A 285 -2.07 7.07 -30.94
CA GLU A 285 -2.70 6.81 -32.23
C GLU A 285 -4.15 7.31 -32.29
N ARG A 286 -4.86 7.28 -31.16
CA ARG A 286 -6.26 7.70 -31.02
C ARG A 286 -6.55 8.21 -29.62
N GLU A 287 -7.56 9.06 -29.48
CA GLU A 287 -8.10 9.41 -28.15
C GLU A 287 -9.26 8.49 -27.78
N LEU A 288 -9.39 8.16 -26.49
CA LEU A 288 -10.52 7.42 -25.95
C LEU A 288 -11.82 8.25 -26.02
N SER A 289 -12.93 7.55 -26.28
CA SER A 289 -14.28 8.12 -26.24
C SER A 289 -14.71 8.44 -24.80
N THR A 290 -15.83 9.16 -24.66
CA THR A 290 -16.43 9.45 -23.34
C THR A 290 -16.73 8.16 -22.57
N GLU A 291 -17.34 7.16 -23.23
CA GLU A 291 -17.72 5.88 -22.63
C GLU A 291 -16.48 5.07 -22.20
N GLU A 292 -15.42 5.11 -23.01
CA GLU A 292 -14.14 4.49 -22.69
C GLU A 292 -13.52 5.15 -21.46
N TRP A 293 -13.50 6.48 -21.36
CA TRP A 293 -13.00 7.18 -20.16
C TRP A 293 -13.84 6.89 -18.91
N GLN A 294 -15.16 6.84 -19.02
CA GLN A 294 -16.01 6.42 -17.90
C GLN A 294 -15.71 4.98 -17.48
N GLN A 295 -15.37 4.09 -18.42
CA GLN A 295 -14.93 2.73 -18.11
C GLN A 295 -13.57 2.73 -17.41
N VAL A 296 -12.63 3.60 -17.82
CA VAL A 296 -11.36 3.79 -17.11
C VAL A 296 -11.59 4.19 -15.66
N LEU A 297 -12.44 5.20 -15.41
CA LEU A 297 -12.76 5.66 -14.06
C LEU A 297 -13.34 4.53 -13.19
N ARG A 298 -14.27 3.72 -13.73
CA ARG A 298 -14.81 2.55 -13.02
C ARG A 298 -13.72 1.52 -12.68
N ARG A 299 -12.83 1.20 -13.63
CA ARG A 299 -11.74 0.25 -13.39
C ARG A 299 -10.76 0.75 -12.33
N LEU A 300 -10.43 2.04 -12.34
CA LEU A 300 -9.59 2.65 -11.32
C LEU A 300 -10.25 2.61 -9.95
N TRP A 301 -11.55 2.86 -9.88
CA TRP A 301 -12.33 2.75 -8.64
C TRP A 301 -12.33 1.32 -8.10
N ASP A 302 -12.59 0.34 -8.95
CA ASP A 302 -12.58 -1.09 -8.61
C ASP A 302 -11.19 -1.57 -8.15
N ALA A 303 -10.12 -0.97 -8.68
CA ALA A 303 -8.75 -1.18 -8.22
C ALA A 303 -8.43 -0.52 -6.87
N GLY A 304 -9.32 0.35 -6.38
CA GLY A 304 -9.18 1.06 -5.12
C GLY A 304 -8.36 2.35 -5.22
N VAL A 305 -8.43 3.04 -6.36
CA VAL A 305 -7.85 4.38 -6.55
C VAL A 305 -8.85 5.45 -6.07
N PRO A 306 -8.53 6.22 -5.02
CA PRO A 306 -9.45 7.22 -4.46
C PRO A 306 -9.40 8.59 -5.15
N HIS A 307 -8.32 8.89 -5.88
CA HIS A 307 -8.07 10.23 -6.43
C HIS A 307 -7.63 10.14 -7.90
N VAL A 308 -8.29 10.93 -8.75
CA VAL A 308 -7.91 11.13 -10.15
C VAL A 308 -7.66 12.60 -10.43
N VAL A 309 -6.75 12.86 -11.37
CA VAL A 309 -6.43 14.22 -11.82
C VAL A 309 -6.53 14.28 -13.33
N PHE A 310 -7.46 15.08 -13.84
CA PHE A 310 -7.63 15.31 -15.27
C PHE A 310 -6.57 16.29 -15.77
N THR A 311 -5.83 15.89 -16.79
CA THR A 311 -4.69 16.61 -17.35
C THR A 311 -4.54 16.26 -18.84
N GLY A 312 -3.33 16.35 -19.36
CA GLY A 312 -2.95 16.14 -20.75
C GLY A 312 -2.46 17.45 -21.32
N GLY A 313 -2.80 17.74 -22.57
CA GLY A 313 -2.66 19.04 -23.22
C GLY A 313 -3.44 20.10 -22.44
N GLU A 314 -4.64 20.39 -22.92
CA GLU A 314 -5.60 21.22 -22.23
C GLU A 314 -6.92 20.45 -22.11
N PRO A 315 -7.21 19.84 -20.94
CA PRO A 315 -8.40 19.01 -20.74
C PRO A 315 -9.70 19.79 -20.94
N THR A 316 -9.71 21.11 -20.72
CA THR A 316 -10.90 21.93 -20.97
C THR A 316 -11.26 22.03 -22.45
N CYS A 317 -10.40 21.59 -23.38
CA CYS A 317 -10.74 21.45 -24.80
C CYS A 317 -11.69 20.29 -25.09
N ARG A 318 -11.96 19.42 -24.11
CA ARG A 318 -12.90 18.32 -24.27
C ARG A 318 -14.33 18.74 -23.91
N PRO A 319 -15.33 18.44 -24.76
CA PRO A 319 -16.72 18.78 -24.47
C PRO A 319 -17.31 17.96 -23.32
N ASP A 320 -16.75 16.76 -23.08
CA ASP A 320 -17.18 15.78 -22.09
C ASP A 320 -16.49 15.90 -20.73
N LEU A 321 -15.59 16.88 -20.51
CA LEU A 321 -14.86 17.00 -19.22
C LEU A 321 -15.80 17.07 -18.01
N VAL A 322 -16.87 17.87 -18.10
CA VAL A 322 -17.85 18.02 -17.00
C VAL A 322 -18.52 16.68 -16.68
N GLU A 323 -18.82 15.87 -17.70
CA GLU A 323 -19.41 14.54 -17.53
C GLU A 323 -18.44 13.57 -16.87
N LEU A 324 -17.15 13.64 -17.22
CA LEU A 324 -16.10 12.81 -16.61
C LEU A 324 -15.83 13.19 -15.15
N VAL A 325 -15.84 14.48 -14.82
CA VAL A 325 -15.78 14.97 -13.43
C VAL A 325 -16.97 14.44 -12.63
N GLN A 326 -18.19 14.58 -13.17
CA GLN A 326 -19.40 14.06 -12.53
C GLN A 326 -19.36 12.54 -12.33
N GLN A 327 -18.79 11.79 -13.28
CA GLN A 327 -18.61 10.35 -13.16
C GLN A 327 -17.63 9.99 -12.03
N ALA A 328 -16.54 10.73 -11.89
CA ALA A 328 -15.58 10.54 -10.79
C ALA A 328 -16.25 10.81 -9.44
N GLU A 329 -16.97 11.92 -9.32
CA GLU A 329 -17.72 12.26 -8.11
C GLU A 329 -18.77 11.20 -7.76
N THR A 330 -19.51 10.71 -8.77
CA THR A 330 -20.52 9.65 -8.57
C THR A 330 -19.91 8.33 -8.06
N LEU A 331 -18.67 8.03 -8.45
CA LEU A 331 -17.94 6.87 -7.92
C LEU A 331 -17.45 7.13 -6.49
N GLY A 332 -17.36 8.38 -6.06
CA GLY A 332 -16.78 8.81 -4.80
C GLY A 332 -15.29 9.14 -4.91
N MET A 333 -14.73 9.30 -6.11
CA MET A 333 -13.33 9.71 -6.31
C MET A 333 -13.17 11.20 -6.09
N VAL A 334 -12.08 11.61 -5.45
CA VAL A 334 -11.65 13.02 -5.51
C VAL A 334 -11.20 13.32 -6.94
N ALA A 335 -11.64 14.45 -7.49
CA ALA A 335 -11.33 14.91 -8.84
C ALA A 335 -10.52 16.21 -8.80
N GLY A 336 -9.30 16.17 -9.37
CA GLY A 336 -8.49 17.34 -9.64
C GLY A 336 -8.47 17.69 -11.13
N LEU A 337 -8.17 18.94 -11.46
CA LEU A 337 -8.00 19.40 -12.83
C LEU A 337 -6.73 20.27 -12.98
N LEU A 338 -5.88 19.90 -13.94
CA LEU A 338 -4.70 20.67 -14.35
C LEU A 338 -5.02 21.36 -15.68
N THR A 339 -4.89 22.69 -15.72
CA THR A 339 -5.35 23.50 -16.86
C THR A 339 -4.53 24.79 -17.02
N ASP A 340 -4.52 25.35 -18.21
CA ASP A 340 -4.06 26.71 -18.50
C ASP A 340 -4.97 27.80 -17.88
N GLY A 341 -6.14 27.41 -17.36
CA GLY A 341 -7.09 28.26 -16.66
C GLY A 341 -7.89 29.20 -17.55
N ARG A 342 -7.62 29.25 -18.86
CA ARG A 342 -8.17 30.27 -19.76
C ARG A 342 -9.68 30.13 -19.95
N ARG A 343 -10.19 28.90 -20.03
CA ARG A 343 -11.63 28.63 -20.16
C ARG A 343 -12.39 28.87 -18.86
N LEU A 344 -11.71 28.90 -17.71
CA LEU A 344 -12.35 29.13 -16.40
C LEU A 344 -12.89 30.55 -16.24
N LYS A 345 -12.48 31.50 -17.10
CA LYS A 345 -13.08 32.85 -17.16
C LYS A 345 -14.56 32.81 -17.56
N GLU A 346 -15.01 31.73 -18.20
CA GLU A 346 -16.42 31.50 -18.53
C GLU A 346 -17.17 31.00 -17.29
N GLU A 347 -17.83 31.91 -16.58
CA GLU A 347 -18.53 31.62 -15.32
C GLU A 347 -19.49 30.42 -15.43
N ALA A 348 -20.26 30.32 -16.52
CA ALA A 348 -21.18 29.20 -16.74
C ALA A 348 -20.45 27.84 -16.86
N TYR A 349 -19.24 27.83 -17.42
CA TYR A 349 -18.44 26.61 -17.54
C TYR A 349 -17.82 26.23 -16.20
N LEU A 350 -17.22 27.19 -15.48
CA LEU A 350 -16.69 26.97 -14.13
C LEU A 350 -17.77 26.45 -13.18
N ASN A 351 -18.96 27.06 -13.19
CA ASN A 351 -20.09 26.62 -12.37
C ASN A 351 -20.52 25.17 -12.69
N ARG A 352 -20.44 24.75 -13.95
CA ARG A 352 -20.72 23.35 -14.32
C ARG A 352 -19.67 22.38 -13.76
N LEU A 353 -18.39 22.77 -13.72
CA LEU A 353 -17.34 21.95 -13.11
C LEU A 353 -17.51 21.85 -11.59
N LEU A 354 -17.82 22.97 -10.92
CA LEU A 354 -18.12 23.01 -9.49
C LEU A 354 -19.30 22.09 -9.14
N LEU A 355 -20.42 22.24 -9.86
CA LEU A 355 -21.61 21.40 -9.66
C LEU A 355 -21.38 19.93 -10.00
N ALA A 356 -20.42 19.63 -10.89
CA ALA A 356 -20.03 18.26 -11.21
C ALA A 356 -19.21 17.60 -10.10
N GLY A 357 -18.76 18.34 -9.09
CA GLY A 357 -17.96 17.82 -7.97
C GLY A 357 -16.46 17.90 -8.22
N LEU A 358 -15.96 18.91 -8.95
CA LEU A 358 -14.53 19.18 -9.00
C LEU A 358 -14.03 19.61 -7.61
N ASP A 359 -13.01 18.94 -7.06
CA ASP A 359 -12.54 19.21 -5.70
C ASP A 359 -11.36 20.21 -5.67
N HIS A 360 -10.48 20.18 -6.67
CA HIS A 360 -9.32 21.09 -6.73
C HIS A 360 -8.82 21.39 -8.14
N LEU A 361 -8.07 22.49 -8.23
CA LEU A 361 -7.50 23.01 -9.47
C LEU A 361 -6.00 23.24 -9.31
N GLN A 362 -5.27 22.93 -10.37
CA GLN A 362 -3.94 23.46 -10.61
C GLN A 362 -3.95 24.27 -11.90
N ILE A 363 -3.66 25.57 -11.79
CA ILE A 363 -3.57 26.47 -12.94
C ILE A 363 -2.11 26.76 -13.23
N THR A 364 -1.68 26.64 -14.48
CA THR A 364 -0.32 27.01 -14.87
C THR A 364 -0.22 28.49 -15.22
N LEU A 365 0.72 29.20 -14.61
CA LEU A 365 1.06 30.57 -14.96
C LEU A 365 2.56 30.69 -15.25
N ALA A 366 2.92 31.08 -16.47
CA ALA A 366 4.32 31.16 -16.89
C ALA A 366 5.04 32.43 -16.37
N SER A 367 4.32 33.53 -16.16
CA SER A 367 4.87 34.80 -15.66
C SER A 367 3.75 35.73 -15.20
N HIS A 368 4.06 36.66 -14.29
CA HIS A 368 3.20 37.80 -13.97
C HIS A 368 3.20 38.89 -15.06
N LEU A 369 4.19 38.87 -15.97
CA LEU A 369 4.27 39.83 -17.08
C LEU A 369 3.47 39.30 -18.29
N PRO A 370 2.47 40.06 -18.79
CA PRO A 370 1.60 39.58 -19.87
C PRO A 370 2.37 39.14 -21.13
N GLU A 371 3.29 39.96 -21.61
CA GLU A 371 4.01 39.71 -22.87
C GLU A 371 4.98 38.53 -22.75
N LEU A 372 5.55 38.31 -21.56
CA LEU A 372 6.41 37.16 -21.30
C LEU A 372 5.57 35.89 -21.20
N HIS A 373 4.46 35.92 -20.47
CA HIS A 373 3.54 34.78 -20.37
C HIS A 373 3.04 34.35 -21.76
N ASP A 374 2.45 35.29 -22.51
CA ASP A 374 1.87 35.03 -23.84
C ASP A 374 2.90 34.43 -24.81
N ARG A 375 4.13 34.94 -24.78
CA ARG A 375 5.25 34.39 -25.56
C ARG A 375 5.61 32.97 -25.14
N LEU A 376 5.67 32.70 -23.84
CA LEU A 376 6.08 31.40 -23.29
C LEU A 376 5.05 30.30 -23.52
N VAL A 377 3.76 30.65 -23.55
CA VAL A 377 2.67 29.71 -23.87
C VAL A 377 2.35 29.69 -25.37
N GLY A 378 2.84 30.68 -26.13
CA GLY A 378 2.70 30.78 -27.57
C GLY A 378 1.31 31.21 -28.01
N ARG A 379 0.67 32.11 -27.24
CA ARG A 379 -0.68 32.64 -27.52
C ARG A 379 -0.84 34.05 -26.96
N ALA A 380 -1.16 35.00 -27.83
CA ALA A 380 -1.47 36.37 -27.44
C ALA A 380 -2.81 36.45 -26.69
N GLY A 381 -2.87 37.27 -25.64
CA GLY A 381 -3.99 37.43 -24.73
C GLY A 381 -4.14 36.30 -23.71
N ALA A 382 -3.28 35.29 -23.72
CA ALA A 382 -3.39 34.13 -22.82
C ALA A 382 -3.28 34.52 -21.35
N TRP A 383 -2.40 35.47 -21.02
CA TRP A 383 -2.23 35.96 -19.66
C TRP A 383 -3.52 36.57 -19.10
N GLU A 384 -4.20 37.41 -19.88
CA GLU A 384 -5.45 38.05 -19.46
C GLU A 384 -6.54 36.99 -19.20
N GLU A 385 -6.64 36.01 -20.10
CA GLU A 385 -7.59 34.90 -19.97
C GLU A 385 -7.29 34.03 -18.74
N THR A 386 -6.03 33.63 -18.54
CA THR A 386 -5.59 32.80 -17.42
C THR A 386 -5.78 33.52 -16.08
N VAL A 387 -5.42 34.81 -15.99
CA VAL A 387 -5.59 35.60 -14.76
C VAL A 387 -7.07 35.83 -14.45
N ALA A 388 -7.92 36.07 -15.47
CA ALA A 388 -9.36 36.16 -15.29
C ALA A 388 -9.94 34.83 -14.77
N GLY A 389 -9.54 33.70 -15.36
CA GLY A 389 -9.96 32.38 -14.92
C GLY A 389 -9.47 32.01 -13.51
N LEU A 390 -8.23 32.38 -13.17
CA LEU A 390 -7.68 32.23 -11.82
C LEU A 390 -8.49 33.02 -10.79
N ARG A 391 -8.83 34.28 -11.08
CA ARG A 391 -9.69 35.09 -10.19
C ARG A 391 -11.07 34.48 -10.00
N ALA A 392 -11.67 33.96 -11.07
CA ALA A 392 -12.96 33.27 -11.00
C ALA A 392 -12.87 31.99 -10.14
N ALA A 393 -11.82 31.20 -10.33
CA ALA A 393 -11.57 29.98 -9.55
C ALA A 393 -11.36 30.27 -8.05
N LEU A 394 -10.59 31.32 -7.72
CA LEU A 394 -10.36 31.75 -6.33
C LEU A 394 -11.63 32.29 -5.64
N ALA A 395 -12.61 32.75 -6.41
CA ALA A 395 -13.91 33.18 -5.88
C ALA A 395 -14.87 32.00 -5.61
N GLY A 396 -14.58 30.82 -6.16
CA GLY A 396 -15.33 29.59 -5.92
C GLY A 396 -14.81 28.79 -4.72
N ASP A 397 -15.54 27.72 -4.37
CA ASP A 397 -15.16 26.79 -3.28
C ASP A 397 -14.22 25.70 -3.81
N LEU A 398 -13.05 26.10 -4.31
CA LEU A 398 -12.03 25.20 -4.84
C LEU A 398 -10.69 25.42 -4.13
N TYR A 399 -10.00 24.33 -3.83
CA TYR A 399 -8.58 24.43 -3.51
C TYR A 399 -7.79 24.71 -4.79
N VAL A 400 -7.17 25.88 -4.86
CA VAL A 400 -6.42 26.34 -6.04
C VAL A 400 -4.93 26.35 -5.76
N VAL A 401 -4.18 25.63 -6.59
CA VAL A 401 -2.71 25.71 -6.65
C VAL A 401 -2.32 26.37 -7.96
N VAL A 402 -1.32 27.26 -7.94
CA VAL A 402 -0.73 27.77 -9.17
C VAL A 402 0.64 27.14 -9.39
N HIS A 403 0.84 26.53 -10.56
CA HIS A 403 2.10 25.94 -10.95
C HIS A 403 2.90 26.90 -11.81
N VAL A 404 4.14 27.18 -11.38
CA VAL A 404 5.09 27.99 -12.14
C VAL A 404 6.29 27.12 -12.51
N VAL A 405 6.47 26.90 -13.80
CA VAL A 405 7.66 26.25 -14.36
C VAL A 405 8.71 27.32 -14.62
N ILE A 406 9.79 27.28 -13.84
CA ILE A 406 10.90 28.22 -13.92
C ILE A 406 11.85 27.75 -15.02
N ARG A 407 12.05 28.58 -16.03
CA ARG A 407 12.90 28.36 -17.21
C ARG A 407 13.80 29.56 -17.44
N ALA A 408 14.78 29.43 -18.34
CA ALA A 408 15.75 30.48 -18.58
C ALA A 408 15.10 31.85 -18.87
N GLU A 409 13.96 31.85 -19.58
CA GLU A 409 13.26 33.04 -20.03
C GLU A 409 12.49 33.78 -18.92
N ASN A 410 12.02 33.08 -17.89
CA ASN A 410 11.26 33.68 -16.78
C ASN A 410 12.01 33.66 -15.43
N ALA A 411 13.17 32.98 -15.35
CA ALA A 411 13.94 32.82 -14.12
C ALA A 411 14.28 34.15 -13.44
N ALA A 412 14.55 35.20 -14.21
CA ALA A 412 14.85 36.53 -13.68
C ALA A 412 13.67 37.21 -12.98
N THR A 413 12.45 36.69 -13.18
CA THR A 413 11.18 37.28 -12.71
C THR A 413 10.31 36.28 -11.93
N ALA A 414 10.89 35.14 -11.53
CA ALA A 414 10.17 34.04 -10.92
C ALA A 414 9.66 34.41 -9.52
N ALA A 415 10.50 35.07 -8.72
CA ALA A 415 10.14 35.55 -7.39
C ALA A 415 9.01 36.59 -7.43
N GLU A 416 9.05 37.52 -8.38
CA GLU A 416 8.00 38.51 -8.61
C GLU A 416 6.70 37.85 -9.07
N THR A 417 6.80 36.78 -9.86
CA THR A 417 5.63 35.99 -10.25
C THR A 417 4.96 35.36 -9.03
N VAL A 418 5.74 34.79 -8.11
CA VAL A 418 5.21 34.26 -6.83
C VAL A 418 4.61 35.37 -5.97
N ALA A 419 5.25 36.53 -5.88
CA ALA A 419 4.72 37.67 -5.13
C ALA A 419 3.38 38.15 -5.70
N PHE A 420 3.26 38.23 -7.04
CA PHE A 420 2.01 38.55 -7.72
C PHE A 420 0.90 37.55 -7.39
N LEU A 421 1.20 36.24 -7.37
CA LEU A 421 0.23 35.22 -7.01
C LEU A 421 -0.25 35.36 -5.55
N ALA A 422 0.65 35.69 -4.62
CA ALA A 422 0.27 36.01 -3.26
C ALA A 422 -0.66 37.25 -3.20
N ASP A 423 -0.37 38.29 -3.98
CA ASP A 423 -1.21 39.50 -4.06
C ASP A 423 -2.59 39.24 -4.68
N LEU A 424 -2.72 38.20 -5.52
CA LEU A 424 -4.01 37.73 -6.02
C LEU A 424 -4.81 36.93 -5.00
N GLY A 425 -4.22 36.53 -3.88
CA GLY A 425 -4.86 35.69 -2.87
C GLY A 425 -4.79 34.18 -3.18
N VAL A 426 -3.84 33.76 -4.02
CA VAL A 426 -3.57 32.32 -4.23
C VAL A 426 -3.10 31.71 -2.90
N PRO A 427 -3.64 30.55 -2.45
CA PRO A 427 -3.24 29.97 -1.17
C PRO A 427 -1.95 29.14 -1.28
N ALA A 428 -1.69 28.56 -2.45
CA ALA A 428 -0.64 27.57 -2.63
C ALA A 428 0.02 27.66 -4.02
N VAL A 429 1.32 27.40 -4.08
CA VAL A 429 2.09 27.35 -5.32
C VAL A 429 2.92 26.08 -5.42
N ALA A 430 3.00 25.54 -6.62
CA ALA A 430 3.96 24.51 -6.99
C ALA A 430 5.03 25.14 -7.88
N LEU A 431 6.31 24.82 -7.65
CA LEU A 431 7.44 25.40 -8.37
C LEU A 431 8.33 24.27 -8.90
N SER A 432 8.56 24.27 -10.20
CA SER A 432 9.40 23.27 -10.87
C SER A 432 10.39 23.91 -11.84
N SER A 433 11.45 23.17 -12.21
CA SER A 433 12.47 23.66 -13.12
C SER A 433 13.19 22.49 -13.82
N PRO A 434 13.58 22.63 -15.12
CA PRO A 434 14.30 21.65 -15.94
C PRO A 434 15.77 21.45 -15.56
N LEU A 435 16.07 21.32 -14.25
CA LEU A 435 17.46 21.32 -13.76
C LEU A 435 18.30 20.17 -14.34
N ARG A 436 17.68 19.03 -14.65
CA ARG A 436 18.36 17.84 -15.21
C ARG A 436 18.75 18.02 -16.68
N ALA A 437 17.89 18.65 -17.47
CA ALA A 437 18.13 18.89 -18.89
C ALA A 437 19.00 20.14 -19.14
N ALA A 438 19.10 21.04 -18.17
CA ALA A 438 19.87 22.27 -18.28
C ALA A 438 21.40 22.04 -18.32
N SER A 439 22.08 22.92 -19.08
CA SER A 439 23.54 23.06 -19.04
C SER A 439 24.02 23.43 -17.63
N GLU A 440 25.30 23.24 -17.32
CA GLU A 440 25.82 23.51 -15.97
C GLU A 440 25.64 24.97 -15.54
N GLU A 441 25.93 25.92 -16.44
CA GLU A 441 25.73 27.35 -16.20
C GLU A 441 24.25 27.70 -15.99
N GLU A 442 23.38 27.17 -16.85
CA GLU A 442 21.94 27.42 -16.77
C GLU A 442 21.32 26.79 -15.53
N ARG A 443 21.77 25.58 -15.14
CA ARG A 443 21.33 24.90 -13.93
C ARG A 443 21.58 25.75 -12.69
N GLY A 444 22.74 26.39 -12.57
CA GLY A 444 23.04 27.29 -11.45
C GLY A 444 22.07 28.48 -11.39
N ARG A 445 21.78 29.08 -12.54
CA ARG A 445 20.81 30.19 -12.64
C ARG A 445 19.38 29.76 -12.28
N LEU A 446 18.95 28.63 -12.79
CA LEU A 446 17.60 28.08 -12.54
C LEU A 446 17.43 27.66 -11.08
N GLN A 447 18.44 27.00 -10.50
CA GLN A 447 18.44 26.60 -9.10
C GLN A 447 18.30 27.83 -8.19
N LYS A 448 19.08 28.89 -8.45
CA LYS A 448 18.98 30.14 -7.71
C LYS A 448 17.59 30.79 -7.83
N ALA A 449 17.03 30.86 -9.03
CA ALA A 449 15.70 31.41 -9.25
C ALA A 449 14.60 30.61 -8.52
N LEU A 450 14.73 29.28 -8.51
CA LEU A 450 13.83 28.39 -7.77
C LEU A 450 13.90 28.63 -6.26
N GLU A 451 15.10 28.74 -5.69
CA GLU A 451 15.32 29.05 -4.27
C GLU A 451 14.75 30.42 -3.88
N GLU A 452 14.96 31.44 -4.72
CA GLU A 452 14.42 32.79 -4.50
C GLU A 452 12.88 32.82 -4.57
N ALA A 453 12.29 32.07 -5.50
CA ALA A 453 10.84 31.91 -5.62
C ALA A 453 10.26 31.17 -4.41
N GLN A 454 10.88 30.07 -3.96
CA GLN A 454 10.49 29.34 -2.75
C GLN A 454 10.59 30.21 -1.49
N ALA A 455 11.68 30.97 -1.35
CA ALA A 455 11.85 31.91 -0.25
C ALA A 455 10.78 33.02 -0.28
N THR A 456 10.38 33.46 -1.47
CA THR A 456 9.29 34.44 -1.63
C THR A 456 7.94 33.85 -1.23
N ALA A 457 7.64 32.61 -1.65
CA ALA A 457 6.43 31.90 -1.23
C ALA A 457 6.34 31.82 0.30
N HIS A 458 7.43 31.40 0.95
CA HIS A 458 7.51 31.34 2.41
C HIS A 458 7.30 32.71 3.07
N ARG A 459 7.99 33.77 2.60
CA ARG A 459 7.85 35.13 3.15
C ARG A 459 6.44 35.71 2.98
N ARG A 460 5.72 35.29 1.94
CA ARG A 460 4.37 35.77 1.63
C ARG A 460 3.27 34.86 2.19
N GLY A 461 3.63 33.80 2.91
CA GLY A 461 2.67 32.89 3.54
C GLY A 461 1.98 31.94 2.55
N LEU A 462 2.54 31.75 1.36
CA LEU A 462 2.05 30.76 0.39
C LEU A 462 2.50 29.36 0.81
N THR A 463 1.58 28.40 0.75
CA THR A 463 1.93 26.98 0.92
C THR A 463 2.69 26.50 -0.30
N LEU A 464 3.90 25.96 -0.08
CA LEU A 464 4.64 25.26 -1.12
C LEU A 464 4.11 23.83 -1.22
N VAL A 465 3.53 23.50 -2.38
CA VAL A 465 3.08 22.15 -2.68
C VAL A 465 4.16 21.46 -3.50
N TRP A 466 4.51 20.26 -3.06
CA TRP A 466 5.42 19.34 -3.71
C TRP A 466 4.59 18.16 -4.24
N ASP A 467 5.06 17.51 -5.31
CA ASP A 467 4.49 16.26 -5.83
C ASP A 467 3.18 16.40 -6.63
N LEU A 468 3.00 17.51 -7.35
CA LEU A 468 1.92 17.64 -8.31
C LEU A 468 2.39 17.35 -9.73
N SER A 469 1.52 16.77 -10.55
CA SER A 469 1.86 16.54 -11.95
C SER A 469 1.83 17.86 -12.70
N ALA A 470 2.68 18.02 -13.72
CA ALA A 470 2.63 19.21 -14.57
C ALA A 470 1.60 18.97 -15.69
N PRO A 471 0.88 20.00 -16.18
CA PRO A 471 0.14 19.82 -17.42
C PRO A 471 1.11 19.53 -18.57
N TYR A 472 0.80 18.52 -19.37
CA TYR A 472 1.53 18.22 -20.59
C TYR A 472 1.33 19.39 -21.54
N SER A 473 2.35 20.21 -21.73
CA SER A 473 2.16 21.48 -22.44
C SER A 473 3.41 21.85 -23.22
N ARG A 474 3.32 22.91 -24.05
CA ARG A 474 4.52 23.55 -24.62
C ARG A 474 5.48 24.02 -23.53
N VAL A 475 4.96 24.27 -22.33
CA VAL A 475 5.70 24.88 -21.23
C VAL A 475 6.50 23.84 -20.44
N ASN A 476 5.93 22.65 -20.31
CA ASN A 476 6.54 21.47 -19.73
C ASN A 476 5.97 20.20 -20.39
N PRO A 477 6.52 19.76 -21.54
CA PRO A 477 5.95 18.64 -22.27
C PRO A 477 6.26 17.30 -21.60
N MET A 478 7.27 17.20 -20.73
CA MET A 478 7.82 15.89 -20.35
C MET A 478 8.54 15.83 -19.01
N GLU A 479 8.60 16.90 -18.21
CA GLU A 479 9.43 16.88 -17.01
C GLU A 479 8.66 16.61 -15.73
N LEU A 480 9.22 15.69 -14.95
CA LEU A 480 8.89 15.45 -13.56
C LEU A 480 9.25 16.63 -12.68
N GLU A 481 8.38 16.91 -11.70
CA GLU A 481 8.74 17.76 -10.57
C GLU A 481 9.92 17.17 -9.80
N ALA A 482 10.82 18.06 -9.38
CA ALA A 482 12.05 17.70 -8.70
C ALA A 482 11.78 17.47 -7.20
N GLY A 483 12.15 16.30 -6.69
CA GLY A 483 12.15 16.01 -5.24
C GLY A 483 12.13 14.52 -4.91
N LEU A 484 11.48 13.71 -5.75
CA LEU A 484 11.35 12.25 -5.56
C LEU A 484 12.24 11.47 -6.52
N SER A 485 12.69 10.29 -6.07
CA SER A 485 13.40 9.38 -6.97
C SER A 485 12.40 8.81 -8.01
N PRO A 486 12.87 8.41 -9.21
CA PRO A 486 12.02 7.75 -10.20
C PRO A 486 11.28 6.52 -9.67
N GLU A 487 11.85 5.83 -8.68
CA GLU A 487 11.25 4.65 -8.04
C GLU A 487 10.10 5.04 -7.10
N ASP A 488 10.23 6.16 -6.40
CA ASP A 488 9.23 6.68 -5.47
C ASP A 488 7.98 7.18 -6.19
N VAL A 489 8.19 7.87 -7.32
CA VAL A 489 7.10 8.32 -8.19
C VAL A 489 6.32 7.12 -8.72
N ALA A 490 7.03 6.12 -9.24
CA ALA A 490 6.42 4.91 -9.78
C ALA A 490 5.68 4.09 -8.71
N ARG A 491 5.92 4.31 -7.41
CA ARG A 491 5.22 3.63 -6.30
C ARG A 491 3.88 4.27 -5.95
N GLN A 492 3.69 5.56 -6.20
CA GLN A 492 2.51 6.31 -5.71
C GLN A 492 1.55 6.73 -6.81
N TYR A 493 2.06 6.91 -8.02
CA TYR A 493 1.33 7.48 -9.15
C TYR A 493 1.24 6.48 -10.30
N LEU A 494 0.26 6.70 -11.16
CA LEU A 494 0.25 6.23 -12.53
C LEU A 494 -0.21 7.39 -13.41
N TYR A 495 0.18 7.33 -14.68
CA TYR A 495 -0.25 8.27 -15.70
C TYR A 495 -0.91 7.49 -16.82
N ILE A 496 -2.10 7.91 -17.25
CA ILE A 496 -2.84 7.27 -18.35
C ILE A 496 -2.83 8.21 -19.55
N GLU A 497 -2.28 7.75 -20.68
CA GLU A 497 -2.25 8.47 -21.94
C GLU A 497 -3.64 8.46 -22.62
N PRO A 498 -3.89 9.37 -23.58
CA PRO A 498 -5.19 9.47 -24.23
C PRO A 498 -5.72 8.24 -24.98
N ASP A 499 -4.89 7.23 -25.26
CA ASP A 499 -5.27 5.93 -25.86
C ASP A 499 -5.47 4.81 -24.82
N GLY A 500 -5.30 5.11 -23.54
CA GLY A 500 -5.42 4.19 -22.42
C GLY A 500 -4.13 3.51 -22.00
N ASP A 501 -2.99 3.83 -22.62
CA ASP A 501 -1.69 3.30 -22.20
C ASP A 501 -1.30 3.87 -20.83
N VAL A 502 -0.79 3.00 -19.96
CA VAL A 502 -0.48 3.31 -18.56
C VAL A 502 1.02 3.38 -18.35
N LEU A 503 1.48 4.47 -17.77
CA LEU A 503 2.88 4.78 -17.51
C LEU A 503 3.12 4.92 -16.00
N PRO A 504 4.38 4.77 -15.54
CA PRO A 504 4.73 5.01 -14.13
C PRO A 504 4.40 6.43 -13.68
N ALA A 505 4.62 7.42 -14.55
CA ALA A 505 4.24 8.81 -14.37
C ALA A 505 4.41 9.56 -15.71
N GLN A 506 4.01 10.82 -15.72
CA GLN A 506 4.29 11.73 -16.82
C GLN A 506 5.81 11.85 -17.06
N GLY A 507 6.20 11.99 -18.33
CA GLY A 507 7.61 12.11 -18.71
C GLY A 507 8.33 10.78 -18.95
N TYR A 508 7.74 9.65 -18.55
CA TYR A 508 8.26 8.32 -18.86
C TYR A 508 7.87 7.90 -20.28
N HIS A 509 8.67 7.01 -20.87
CA HIS A 509 8.39 6.37 -22.17
C HIS A 509 8.10 4.87 -22.03
N LEU A 510 7.96 4.39 -20.79
CA LEU A 510 7.72 2.99 -20.49
C LEU A 510 6.22 2.73 -20.36
N VAL A 511 5.65 1.99 -21.31
CA VAL A 511 4.28 1.51 -21.22
C VAL A 511 4.23 0.26 -20.34
N LEU A 512 3.44 0.32 -19.26
CA LEU A 512 3.22 -0.78 -18.32
C LEU A 512 2.09 -1.72 -18.75
N GLY A 513 1.21 -1.24 -19.62
CA GLY A 513 0.03 -1.93 -20.15
C GLY A 513 -1.05 -0.93 -20.56
N ASN A 514 -2.22 -1.39 -20.96
CA ASN A 514 -3.36 -0.56 -21.35
C ASN A 514 -4.56 -0.81 -20.43
N ILE A 515 -5.10 0.25 -19.82
CA ILE A 515 -6.10 0.15 -18.74
C ILE A 515 -7.42 -0.51 -19.19
N LEU A 516 -7.75 -0.49 -20.48
CA LEU A 516 -8.96 -1.10 -21.03
C LEU A 516 -8.75 -2.54 -21.48
N ARG A 517 -7.53 -2.92 -21.84
CA ARG A 517 -7.21 -4.23 -22.42
C ARG A 517 -6.60 -5.19 -21.41
N ASP A 518 -5.76 -4.69 -20.53
CA ASP A 518 -4.99 -5.51 -19.60
C ASP A 518 -5.64 -5.56 -18.22
N PRO A 519 -5.50 -6.69 -17.50
CA PRO A 519 -5.99 -6.80 -16.13
C PRO A 519 -5.12 -5.97 -15.18
N TRP A 520 -5.73 -5.40 -14.13
CA TRP A 520 -5.04 -4.53 -13.17
C TRP A 520 -3.71 -5.08 -12.62
N PRO A 521 -3.60 -6.36 -12.20
CA PRO A 521 -2.34 -6.91 -11.70
C PRO A 521 -1.21 -6.86 -12.74
N ALA A 522 -1.51 -7.03 -14.04
CA ALA A 522 -0.49 -6.98 -15.08
C ALA A 522 0.12 -5.57 -15.22
N ILE A 523 -0.66 -4.52 -14.93
CA ILE A 523 -0.22 -3.12 -14.96
C ILE A 523 0.48 -2.76 -13.65
N TRP A 524 -0.17 -3.01 -12.50
CA TRP A 524 0.33 -2.56 -11.20
C TRP A 524 1.54 -3.35 -10.70
N GLU A 525 1.57 -4.66 -10.96
CA GLU A 525 2.69 -5.52 -10.55
C GLU A 525 3.76 -5.63 -11.64
N ASN A 526 3.64 -4.85 -12.72
CA ASN A 526 4.61 -4.86 -13.82
C ASN A 526 6.04 -4.63 -13.26
N PRO A 527 6.98 -5.58 -13.45
CA PRO A 527 8.33 -5.47 -12.93
C PRO A 527 9.08 -4.22 -13.42
N ALA A 528 8.77 -3.74 -14.63
CA ALA A 528 9.41 -2.58 -15.22
C ALA A 528 9.07 -1.27 -14.48
N ARG A 529 7.97 -1.25 -13.71
CA ARG A 529 7.64 -0.15 -12.78
C ARG A 529 8.66 -0.05 -11.64
N ARG A 530 9.37 -1.13 -11.32
CA ARG A 530 10.27 -1.26 -10.15
C ARG A 530 11.65 -1.81 -10.56
N PRO A 531 12.45 -1.07 -11.35
CA PRO A 531 13.70 -1.58 -11.92
C PRO A 531 14.71 -2.05 -10.85
N GLY A 532 14.69 -1.50 -9.63
CA GLY A 532 15.54 -1.95 -8.51
C GLY A 532 15.25 -3.35 -7.95
N ARG A 533 14.17 -4.04 -8.37
CA ARG A 533 13.91 -5.46 -8.01
C ARG A 533 14.55 -6.46 -8.97
N ALA A 534 14.93 -6.03 -10.18
CA ALA A 534 15.51 -6.88 -11.22
C ALA A 534 17.05 -6.97 -11.10
N GLY A 535 17.55 -7.26 -9.89
CA GLY A 535 19.00 -7.27 -9.62
C GLY A 535 19.46 -8.01 -8.37
N SER A 536 18.59 -8.77 -7.71
CA SER A 536 18.99 -9.72 -6.67
C SER A 536 18.18 -11.02 -6.80
N ALA A 537 18.43 -11.75 -7.88
CA ALA A 537 18.23 -13.18 -7.94
C ALA A 537 19.60 -13.82 -8.26
N PRO A 538 20.01 -14.86 -7.52
CA PRO A 538 21.37 -15.42 -7.54
C PRO A 538 21.77 -16.12 -8.85
#